data_AF-I9TC21-F1
#
_entry.id   AF-I9TC21-F1
#
_cell.length_a   1.000
_cell.length_b   1.000
_cell.length_c   1.000
_cell.angle_alpha   90.00
_cell.angle_beta   90.00
_cell.angle_gamma   90.00
#
_symmetry.space_group_name_H-M   'P 1'
#
loop_
_entity.id
_entity.type
_entity.pdbx_description
1 polymer ?
#
loop_
_entity_poly.entity_id
_entity_poly.type
_entity_poly.pdbx_seq_one_letter_code
_entity_poly.pdbx_strand_id
1 'polypeptide(L)'
;MKLNKYVRRIACCLTVVTLLGSAAHAQMVERLCRTDYEIDPERQGELLVELDNISFFKDNEFAGSVINGYSLPGLWLQPKGVFYPLKNIKLELGVHALIYSGAYKFPNYAYHDIAIWKGNQYQRGTHILPYFRAQLALSRVNLVLGNLYGGENHRLIEPLYNPELNLTADPETGFQVLCDLKRWHFDAWINWQSFIFEADTHQEAFTVGLSSLVKFNRPESRFHYYLPVQMTIQHRGGEQIVDNDRPVQTLANGSVGAGIVWNVNRKVLKRINVEADMLGYYQESGKLWPFDKGVGLYTKASFDLGNNIRVKGGYFVCKDFISLFGIPYFGAVSMKTEGAVYDDPQTCFLSVEYSRTFGKHYAFGAKGDLYYSMPGTMKLASGELVPEGSMTNFSFGVYLRVNPAFLIKKFK
;
A
#
# COMPACT_ATOMS: atom_id res chain seq x y z
N MET A 1 34.14 -18.51 29.26
CA MET A 1 33.74 -17.22 29.88
C MET A 1 33.87 -16.09 28.85
N LYS A 2 32.87 -15.89 27.97
CA LYS A 2 32.69 -14.71 27.08
C LYS A 2 31.42 -14.86 26.20
N LEU A 3 30.30 -15.27 26.80
CA LEU A 3 28.99 -15.39 26.11
C LEU A 3 27.87 -14.73 26.93
N ASN A 4 28.16 -13.62 27.63
CA ASN A 4 27.22 -13.02 28.57
C ASN A 4 27.17 -11.48 28.54
N LYS A 5 27.57 -10.86 27.41
CA LYS A 5 27.54 -9.40 27.24
C LYS A 5 26.71 -8.89 26.05
N TYR A 6 26.17 -9.76 25.19
CA TYR A 6 25.32 -9.36 24.06
C TYR A 6 23.81 -9.53 24.31
N VAL A 7 23.41 -10.40 25.24
CA VAL A 7 21.99 -10.62 25.59
C VAL A 7 21.39 -9.49 26.46
N ARG A 8 22.23 -8.58 26.96
CA ARG A 8 21.82 -7.51 27.89
C ARG A 8 21.66 -6.11 27.28
N ARG A 9 21.76 -5.98 25.95
CA ARG A 9 21.55 -4.70 25.23
C ARG A 9 20.30 -4.63 24.35
N ILE A 10 19.53 -5.72 24.25
CA ILE A 10 18.24 -5.73 23.52
C ILE A 10 17.04 -5.58 24.49
N ALA A 11 17.26 -5.61 25.81
CA ALA A 11 16.20 -5.62 26.82
C ALA A 11 15.92 -4.27 27.50
N CYS A 12 16.33 -3.13 26.94
CA CYS A 12 16.21 -1.82 27.62
C CYS A 12 15.38 -0.74 26.90
N CYS A 13 14.61 -1.08 25.86
CA CYS A 13 13.69 -0.14 25.21
C CYS A 13 12.20 -0.45 25.40
N LEU A 14 11.85 -1.38 26.30
CA LEU A 14 10.47 -1.82 26.49
C LEU A 14 10.01 -1.59 27.94
N THR A 15 10.09 -0.34 28.40
CA THR A 15 9.32 0.03 29.60
C THR A 15 8.71 1.41 29.43
N VAL A 16 7.44 1.48 29.82
CA VAL A 16 6.53 2.65 29.84
C VAL A 16 5.69 2.79 28.58
N VAL A 17 4.49 2.20 28.61
CA VAL A 17 3.21 2.93 28.48
C VAL A 17 2.10 2.06 29.08
N THR A 18 1.49 2.53 30.17
CA THR A 18 0.18 2.04 30.64
C THR A 18 -0.88 3.13 30.52
N LEU A 19 -2.04 2.70 30.00
CA LEU A 19 -3.43 3.15 30.21
C LEU A 19 -3.91 4.49 29.61
N LEU A 20 -4.82 4.41 28.63
CA LEU A 20 -6.28 4.70 28.76
C LEU A 20 -6.98 4.65 27.37
N GLY A 21 -8.21 4.13 27.33
CA GLY A 21 -9.26 4.53 26.37
C GLY A 21 -9.44 3.72 25.07
N SER A 22 -10.70 3.40 24.76
CA SER A 22 -11.31 2.75 23.57
C SER A 22 -10.85 3.34 22.22
N ALA A 23 -10.78 2.64 21.08
CA ALA A 23 -11.47 1.47 20.55
C ALA A 23 -10.47 0.56 19.80
N ALA A 24 -10.83 -0.71 19.63
CA ALA A 24 -9.96 -1.73 19.03
C ALA A 24 -9.80 -1.52 17.51
N HIS A 25 -8.82 -0.71 17.13
CA HIS A 25 -8.29 -0.61 15.76
C HIS A 25 -6.77 -0.78 15.83
N ALA A 26 -6.28 -2.01 15.96
CA ALA A 26 -4.85 -2.32 16.11
C ALA A 26 -4.14 -2.43 14.74
N GLN A 27 -4.44 -1.51 13.82
CA GLN A 27 -3.78 -1.47 12.52
C GLN A 27 -3.06 -0.13 12.41
N MET A 28 -1.72 -0.18 12.37
CA MET A 28 -0.91 1.02 12.16
C MET A 28 -1.35 1.74 10.88
N VAL A 29 -1.59 0.95 9.83
CA VAL A 29 -2.14 1.40 8.55
C VAL A 29 -3.47 2.15 8.69
N GLU A 30 -4.40 1.64 9.49
CA GLU A 30 -5.71 2.27 9.68
C GLU A 30 -5.60 3.63 10.38
N ARG A 31 -4.63 3.77 11.29
CA ARG A 31 -4.39 5.03 12.03
C ARG A 31 -3.57 6.03 11.25
N LEU A 32 -2.59 5.57 10.47
CA LEU A 32 -1.62 6.42 9.79
C LEU A 32 -2.01 6.74 8.34
N CYS A 33 -2.47 5.75 7.58
CA CYS A 33 -2.58 5.88 6.12
C CYS A 33 -4.03 6.05 5.66
N ARG A 34 -4.98 5.37 6.30
CA ARG A 34 -6.39 5.41 5.85
C ARG A 34 -7.07 6.73 6.18
N THR A 35 -7.86 7.23 5.24
CA THR A 35 -8.72 8.39 5.44
C THR A 35 -10.19 7.98 5.32
N ASP A 36 -11.03 8.48 6.21
CA ASP A 36 -12.47 8.19 6.15
C ASP A 36 -13.13 8.92 4.97
N TYR A 37 -13.99 8.19 4.25
CA TYR A 37 -14.81 8.73 3.16
C TYR A 37 -16.27 8.91 3.58
N GLU A 38 -16.70 8.54 4.78
CA GLU A 38 -18.07 8.82 5.21
C GLU A 38 -18.29 10.35 5.31
N ILE A 39 -19.33 10.84 4.63
CA ILE A 39 -19.74 12.24 4.71
C ILE A 39 -20.69 12.38 5.89
N ASP A 40 -20.31 13.20 6.87
CA ASP A 40 -21.20 13.58 7.98
C ASP A 40 -22.23 14.63 7.51
N PRO A 41 -23.53 14.29 7.45
CA PRO A 41 -24.58 15.20 7.00
C PRO A 41 -24.72 16.47 7.85
N GLU A 42 -24.29 16.42 9.13
CA GLU A 42 -24.36 17.57 10.06
C GLU A 42 -23.36 18.67 9.71
N ARG A 43 -22.36 18.35 8.88
CA ARG A 43 -21.34 19.30 8.40
C ARG A 43 -21.79 20.12 7.21
N GLN A 44 -23.03 19.97 6.75
CA GLN A 44 -23.57 20.80 5.67
C GLN A 44 -23.30 22.30 5.93
N GLY A 45 -22.79 22.96 4.91
CA GLY A 45 -22.38 24.37 4.93
C GLY A 45 -21.01 24.61 5.57
N GLU A 46 -20.30 23.62 6.10
CA GLU A 46 -18.98 23.84 6.72
C GLU A 46 -17.87 23.96 5.67
N LEU A 47 -17.09 25.02 5.79
CA LEU A 47 -15.80 25.21 5.15
C LEU A 47 -14.71 25.09 6.19
N LEU A 48 -13.75 24.20 5.94
CA LEU A 48 -12.63 23.89 6.80
C LEU A 48 -11.30 24.07 6.07
N VAL A 49 -10.25 24.21 6.85
CA VAL A 49 -8.87 23.99 6.42
C VAL A 49 -8.34 22.78 7.16
N GLU A 50 -7.85 21.80 6.41
CA GLU A 50 -7.21 20.60 6.91
C GLU A 50 -5.73 20.59 6.50
N LEU A 51 -4.88 20.07 7.37
CA LEU A 51 -3.46 19.86 7.10
C LEU A 51 -3.14 18.39 7.31
N ASP A 52 -3.12 17.57 6.26
CA ASP A 52 -2.70 16.17 6.39
C ASP A 52 -1.20 16.03 6.16
N ASN A 53 -0.54 15.18 6.92
CA ASN A 53 0.89 14.94 6.84
C ASN A 53 1.20 13.54 7.35
N ILE A 54 2.15 12.89 6.69
CA ILE A 54 2.93 11.82 7.31
C ILE A 54 4.40 12.22 7.23
N SER A 55 5.02 12.33 8.39
CA SER A 55 6.48 12.40 8.52
C SER A 55 7.00 11.00 8.79
N PHE A 56 8.05 10.59 8.08
CA PHE A 56 8.52 9.21 8.11
C PHE A 56 10.04 9.09 8.04
N PHE A 57 10.55 8.08 8.73
CA PHE A 57 11.88 7.55 8.51
C PHE A 57 11.72 6.06 8.31
N LYS A 58 12.08 5.56 7.13
CA LYS A 58 12.08 4.14 6.82
C LYS A 58 13.45 3.71 6.35
N ASP A 59 13.92 2.58 6.85
CA ASP A 59 15.21 2.02 6.52
C ASP A 59 15.01 0.57 6.05
N ASN A 60 15.40 0.30 4.82
CA ASN A 60 15.30 -1.00 4.17
C ASN A 60 16.71 -1.58 4.01
N GLU A 61 17.08 -2.49 4.92
CA GLU A 61 18.38 -3.15 4.96
C GLU A 61 18.29 -4.48 4.22
N PHE A 62 18.36 -4.37 2.89
CA PHE A 62 18.25 -5.50 1.96
C PHE A 62 19.61 -5.80 1.35
N ALA A 63 20.11 -7.01 1.63
CA ALA A 63 21.42 -7.46 1.15
C ALA A 63 21.33 -8.45 -0.02
N GLY A 64 20.14 -8.98 -0.28
CA GLY A 64 19.94 -10.07 -1.24
C GLY A 64 19.95 -9.68 -2.72
N SER A 65 19.59 -10.65 -3.55
CA SER A 65 19.46 -10.55 -5.01
C SER A 65 18.11 -9.99 -5.45
N VAL A 66 17.12 -9.90 -4.55
CA VAL A 66 15.74 -9.50 -4.87
C VAL A 66 15.64 -8.00 -5.17
N ILE A 67 16.10 -7.14 -4.26
CA ILE A 67 16.03 -5.68 -4.37
C ILE A 67 17.18 -5.05 -3.57
N ASN A 68 17.66 -3.89 -4.00
CA ASN A 68 18.68 -3.14 -3.25
C ASN A 68 18.11 -2.51 -1.96
N GLY A 69 18.94 -2.40 -0.94
CA GLY A 69 18.62 -1.63 0.27
C GLY A 69 18.62 -0.13 0.03
N TYR A 70 17.82 0.61 0.79
CA TYR A 70 17.72 2.06 0.73
C TYR A 70 17.02 2.62 1.98
N SER A 71 17.24 3.90 2.27
CA SER A 71 16.58 4.60 3.38
C SER A 71 15.78 5.79 2.86
N LEU A 72 14.59 5.99 3.42
CA LEU A 72 13.63 7.04 3.09
C LEU A 72 13.35 7.92 4.32
N PRO A 73 14.24 8.86 4.66
CA PRO A 73 13.90 9.98 5.53
C PRO A 73 13.08 11.01 4.74
N GLY A 74 11.85 11.31 5.15
CA GLY A 74 11.03 12.25 4.41
C GLY A 74 9.71 12.59 5.09
N LEU A 75 8.90 13.36 4.38
CA LEU A 75 7.52 13.64 4.71
C LEU A 75 6.75 13.96 3.43
N TRP A 76 5.45 13.66 3.44
CA TRP A 76 4.52 14.34 2.54
C TRP A 76 3.57 15.22 3.34
N LEU A 77 3.15 16.34 2.74
CA LEU A 77 2.28 17.34 3.35
C LEU A 77 1.16 17.70 2.37
N GLN A 78 -0.06 17.80 2.87
CA GLN A 78 -1.25 18.05 2.06
C GLN A 78 -2.19 19.07 2.75
N PRO A 79 -1.89 20.38 2.67
CA PRO A 79 -2.83 21.42 3.08
C PRO A 79 -3.98 21.50 2.09
N LYS A 80 -5.21 21.54 2.59
CA LYS A 80 -6.42 21.60 1.75
C LYS A 80 -7.57 22.34 2.42
N GLY A 81 -8.36 23.04 1.61
CA GLY A 81 -9.70 23.46 1.98
C GLY A 81 -10.68 22.30 1.78
N VAL A 82 -11.61 22.11 2.74
CA VAL A 82 -12.67 21.09 2.66
C VAL A 82 -14.01 21.77 2.84
N PHE A 83 -14.91 21.59 1.87
CA PHE A 83 -16.23 22.20 1.87
C PHE A 83 -17.33 21.15 1.71
N TYR A 84 -18.36 21.27 2.53
CA TYR A 84 -19.56 20.41 2.52
C TYR A 84 -20.77 21.21 2.02
N PRO A 85 -20.92 21.47 0.70
CA PRO A 85 -22.01 22.30 0.19
C PRO A 85 -23.40 21.72 0.51
N LEU A 86 -23.54 20.39 0.49
CA LEU A 86 -24.77 19.65 0.77
C LEU A 86 -24.47 18.48 1.71
N LYS A 87 -25.51 17.89 2.30
CA LYS A 87 -25.42 16.73 3.22
C LYS A 87 -24.70 15.52 2.64
N ASN A 88 -24.57 15.46 1.32
CA ASN A 88 -24.04 14.31 0.60
C ASN A 88 -22.97 14.70 -0.43
N ILE A 89 -22.43 15.92 -0.36
CA ILE A 89 -21.35 16.37 -1.24
C ILE A 89 -20.20 16.90 -0.39
N LYS A 90 -18.98 16.45 -0.71
CA LYS A 90 -17.73 16.91 -0.11
C LYS A 90 -16.76 17.30 -1.21
N LEU A 91 -16.23 18.52 -1.14
CA LEU A 91 -15.25 19.08 -2.06
C LEU A 91 -13.96 19.35 -1.30
N GLU A 92 -12.82 18.91 -1.84
CA GLU A 92 -11.49 19.19 -1.32
C GLU A 92 -10.65 19.88 -2.40
N LEU A 93 -9.89 20.91 -2.02
CA LEU A 93 -8.95 21.60 -2.90
C LEU A 93 -7.69 21.98 -2.13
N GLY A 94 -6.51 21.65 -2.66
CA GLY A 94 -5.24 21.87 -2.00
C GLY A 94 -4.06 21.50 -2.87
N VAL A 95 -2.95 21.16 -2.21
CA VAL A 95 -1.72 20.70 -2.84
C VAL A 95 -1.20 19.48 -2.09
N HIS A 96 -0.51 18.58 -2.78
CA HIS A 96 0.26 17.49 -2.18
C HIS A 96 1.75 17.76 -2.42
N ALA A 97 2.56 17.72 -1.38
CA ALA A 97 4.00 17.98 -1.45
C ALA A 97 4.78 16.83 -0.80
N LEU A 98 5.59 16.10 -1.56
CA LEU A 98 6.49 15.04 -1.09
C LEU A 98 7.93 15.57 -1.03
N ILE A 99 8.56 15.40 0.13
CA ILE A 99 9.90 15.90 0.45
C ILE A 99 10.69 14.78 1.09
N TYR A 100 11.87 14.52 0.55
CA TYR A 100 12.84 13.63 1.18
C TYR A 100 14.04 14.45 1.69
N SER A 101 14.70 13.96 2.74
CA SER A 101 15.88 14.59 3.32
C SER A 101 17.16 13.88 2.87
N GLY A 102 18.26 14.61 2.71
CA GLY A 102 19.59 14.00 2.53
C GLY A 102 19.97 13.53 1.11
N ALA A 103 19.13 13.72 0.10
CA ALA A 103 19.55 13.58 -1.30
C ALA A 103 19.08 14.78 -2.16
N TYR A 104 19.79 15.07 -3.25
CA TYR A 104 19.41 16.14 -4.20
C TYR A 104 18.63 15.62 -5.41
N LYS A 105 18.56 14.30 -5.54
CA LYS A 105 17.90 13.58 -6.61
C LYS A 105 17.13 12.45 -5.95
N PHE A 106 15.82 12.51 -6.01
CA PHE A 106 14.97 11.44 -5.49
C PHE A 106 14.50 10.57 -6.62
N PRO A 107 14.58 9.23 -6.47
CA PRO A 107 13.95 8.34 -7.41
C PRO A 107 12.45 8.70 -7.50
N ASN A 108 11.95 9.01 -8.70
CA ASN A 108 10.51 9.17 -8.96
C ASN A 108 9.77 7.81 -8.98
N TYR A 109 10.25 6.85 -8.18
CA TYR A 109 9.97 5.43 -8.34
C TYR A 109 9.12 4.92 -7.17
N ALA A 110 7.81 4.94 -7.36
CA ALA A 110 6.89 4.14 -6.55
C ALA A 110 6.73 2.72 -7.15
N TYR A 111 6.86 2.60 -8.47
CA TYR A 111 6.56 1.37 -9.21
C TYR A 111 7.81 0.93 -9.95
N HIS A 112 8.56 -0.01 -9.38
CA HIS A 112 9.87 -0.41 -9.90
C HIS A 112 9.80 -1.16 -11.25
N ASP A 113 8.59 -1.44 -11.76
CA ASP A 113 8.38 -2.16 -13.01
C ASP A 113 8.03 -1.28 -14.22
N ILE A 114 8.91 -0.33 -14.51
CA ILE A 114 8.76 0.60 -15.64
C ILE A 114 10.11 0.79 -16.34
N ALA A 115 10.87 -0.30 -16.52
CA ALA A 115 12.19 -0.27 -17.13
C ALA A 115 12.22 0.34 -18.53
N ILE A 116 11.05 0.49 -19.18
CA ILE A 116 10.91 1.14 -20.48
C ILE A 116 9.97 2.35 -20.32
N TRP A 117 10.58 3.47 -19.89
CA TRP A 117 10.07 4.85 -19.92
C TRP A 117 9.08 5.31 -18.81
N LYS A 118 9.54 6.23 -17.94
CA LYS A 118 8.74 7.31 -17.30
C LYS A 118 9.65 8.52 -17.01
N GLY A 119 9.57 9.57 -17.84
CA GLY A 119 10.06 10.92 -17.55
C GLY A 119 11.49 11.07 -16.99
N ASN A 120 11.78 12.20 -16.34
CA ASN A 120 13.05 12.38 -15.63
C ASN A 120 13.09 11.41 -14.45
N GLN A 121 14.04 10.46 -14.49
CA GLN A 121 14.27 9.43 -13.46
C GLN A 121 14.50 9.98 -12.05
N TYR A 122 14.79 11.28 -11.94
CA TYR A 122 15.07 11.96 -10.68
C TYR A 122 14.36 13.28 -10.60
N GLN A 123 13.78 13.56 -9.42
CA GLN A 123 13.30 14.89 -9.07
C GLN A 123 14.28 15.60 -8.15
N ARG A 124 14.46 16.90 -8.37
CA ARG A 124 15.24 17.77 -7.48
C ARG A 124 14.30 18.55 -6.56
N GLY A 125 14.57 18.52 -5.26
CA GLY A 125 13.79 19.27 -4.27
C GLY A 125 12.45 18.62 -3.95
N THR A 126 11.40 19.42 -3.89
CA THR A 126 10.05 19.01 -3.49
C THR A 126 9.21 18.59 -4.70
N HIS A 127 8.51 17.46 -4.61
CA HIS A 127 7.47 17.07 -5.57
C HIS A 127 6.12 17.63 -5.18
N ILE A 128 5.59 18.55 -5.98
CA ILE A 128 4.34 19.26 -5.69
C ILE A 128 3.33 18.96 -6.77
N LEU A 129 2.17 18.46 -6.38
CA LEU A 129 1.04 18.17 -7.25
C LEU A 129 -0.21 18.91 -6.77
N PRO A 130 -1.09 19.37 -7.68
CA PRO A 130 -2.40 19.85 -7.28
C PRO A 130 -3.19 18.72 -6.63
N TYR A 131 -4.01 19.05 -5.64
CA TYR A 131 -4.90 18.11 -5.00
C TYR A 131 -6.34 18.62 -5.08
N PHE A 132 -7.22 17.86 -5.69
CA PHE A 132 -8.64 18.17 -5.81
C PHE A 132 -9.47 16.89 -5.71
N ARG A 133 -10.52 16.90 -4.89
CA ARG A 133 -11.46 15.78 -4.78
C ARG A 133 -12.88 16.29 -4.77
N ALA A 134 -13.72 15.74 -5.63
CA ALA A 134 -15.17 15.87 -5.53
C ALA A 134 -15.78 14.53 -5.17
N GLN A 135 -16.55 14.49 -4.09
CA GLN A 135 -17.22 13.29 -3.63
C GLN A 135 -18.74 13.51 -3.54
N LEU A 136 -19.50 12.55 -4.05
CA LEU A 136 -20.95 12.47 -3.97
C LEU A 136 -21.37 11.17 -3.27
N ALA A 137 -22.08 11.30 -2.16
CA ALA A 137 -22.69 10.18 -1.46
C ALA A 137 -24.14 9.95 -1.93
N LEU A 138 -24.42 8.76 -2.42
CA LEU A 138 -25.73 8.28 -2.85
C LEU A 138 -26.14 7.11 -1.95
N SER A 139 -26.69 7.44 -0.77
CA SER A 139 -27.02 6.49 0.29
C SER A 139 -25.81 5.68 0.77
N ARG A 140 -25.56 4.51 0.19
CA ARG A 140 -24.46 3.60 0.54
C ARG A 140 -23.32 3.58 -0.48
N VAL A 141 -23.49 4.28 -1.60
CA VAL A 141 -22.51 4.37 -2.68
C VAL A 141 -21.85 5.75 -2.62
N ASN A 142 -20.53 5.82 -2.66
CA ASN A 142 -19.79 7.05 -2.83
C ASN A 142 -19.12 7.06 -4.21
N LEU A 143 -19.32 8.14 -4.94
CA LEU A 143 -18.66 8.42 -6.20
C LEU A 143 -17.60 9.50 -5.95
N VAL A 144 -16.38 9.26 -6.39
CA VAL A 144 -15.23 10.15 -6.18
C VAL A 144 -14.59 10.47 -7.51
N LEU A 145 -14.37 11.76 -7.77
CA LEU A 145 -13.73 12.32 -8.96
C LEU A 145 -12.52 13.17 -8.55
N GLY A 146 -11.46 13.12 -9.34
CA GLY A 146 -10.18 13.77 -9.01
C GLY A 146 -9.31 12.83 -8.17
N ASN A 147 -8.71 13.32 -7.09
CA ASN A 147 -7.88 12.51 -6.21
C ASN A 147 -8.70 11.48 -5.45
N LEU A 148 -8.30 10.22 -5.55
CA LEU A 148 -9.01 9.07 -5.00
C LEU A 148 -8.71 8.89 -3.51
N TYR A 149 -9.55 8.13 -2.81
CA TYR A 149 -9.15 7.53 -1.53
C TYR A 149 -8.22 6.34 -1.84
N GLY A 150 -6.97 6.67 -2.17
CA GLY A 150 -5.95 5.75 -2.69
C GLY A 150 -5.13 5.02 -1.64
N GLY A 151 -4.17 4.21 -2.10
CA GLY A 151 -3.25 3.46 -1.24
C GLY A 151 -3.95 2.47 -0.31
N GLU A 152 -3.65 2.53 0.99
CA GLU A 152 -4.19 1.56 1.96
C GLU A 152 -5.70 1.65 2.19
N ASN A 153 -6.34 2.72 1.68
CA ASN A 153 -7.79 2.79 1.58
C ASN A 153 -8.37 1.64 0.73
N HIS A 154 -7.66 1.20 -0.31
CA HIS A 154 -8.06 0.08 -1.17
C HIS A 154 -7.96 -1.29 -0.48
N ARG A 155 -7.22 -1.41 0.63
CA ARG A 155 -7.09 -2.64 1.44
C ARG A 155 -6.52 -3.84 0.67
N LEU A 156 -5.71 -3.59 -0.34
CA LEU A 156 -5.03 -4.62 -1.10
C LEU A 156 -4.04 -5.40 -0.21
N ILE A 157 -3.86 -6.70 -0.48
CA ILE A 157 -2.85 -7.52 0.19
C ILE A 157 -1.44 -7.17 -0.28
N GLU A 158 -0.42 -7.44 0.53
CA GLU A 158 0.97 -7.04 0.25
C GLU A 158 1.55 -7.56 -1.08
N PRO A 159 1.22 -8.79 -1.54
CA PRO A 159 1.63 -9.23 -2.88
C PRO A 159 0.99 -8.45 -4.04
N LEU A 160 -0.08 -7.69 -3.79
CA LEU A 160 -0.75 -6.84 -4.80
C LEU A 160 -0.43 -5.35 -4.62
N TYR A 161 -0.04 -4.91 -3.42
CA TYR A 161 0.26 -3.51 -3.13
C TYR A 161 1.25 -3.35 -1.98
N ASN A 162 2.36 -2.66 -2.21
CA ASN A 162 3.38 -2.40 -1.20
C ASN A 162 2.92 -1.26 -0.27
N PRO A 163 2.81 -1.48 1.06
CA PRO A 163 2.43 -0.43 1.99
C PRO A 163 3.35 0.81 1.99
N GLU A 164 4.59 0.68 1.51
CA GLU A 164 5.50 1.82 1.35
C GLU A 164 4.98 2.88 0.36
N LEU A 165 4.13 2.49 -0.59
CA LEU A 165 3.57 3.40 -1.60
C LEU A 165 2.74 4.54 -0.98
N ASN A 166 2.21 4.37 0.24
CA ASN A 166 1.55 5.47 0.98
C ASN A 166 2.50 6.61 1.37
N LEU A 167 3.81 6.38 1.25
CA LEU A 167 4.86 7.32 1.59
C LEU A 167 5.52 7.88 0.33
N THR A 168 5.58 7.07 -0.73
CA THR A 168 6.43 7.33 -1.90
C THR A 168 5.68 7.56 -3.20
N ALA A 169 4.42 7.13 -3.30
CA ALA A 169 3.62 7.27 -4.51
C ALA A 169 2.89 8.61 -4.58
N ASP A 170 2.73 9.10 -5.81
CA ASP A 170 1.87 10.23 -6.11
C ASP A 170 0.40 9.90 -5.77
N PRO A 171 -0.39 10.91 -5.32
CA PRO A 171 -1.81 10.72 -5.09
C PRO A 171 -2.52 10.20 -6.35
N GLU A 172 -3.24 9.09 -6.20
CA GLU A 172 -4.03 8.51 -7.28
C GLU A 172 -5.11 9.47 -7.74
N THR A 173 -5.31 9.59 -9.06
CA THR A 173 -6.23 10.57 -9.66
C THR A 173 -7.08 9.92 -10.74
N GLY A 174 -8.40 10.07 -10.68
CA GLY A 174 -9.32 9.57 -11.70
C GLY A 174 -10.74 9.47 -11.18
N PHE A 175 -11.29 8.25 -11.21
CA PHE A 175 -12.65 7.96 -10.75
C PHE A 175 -12.69 6.73 -9.83
N GLN A 176 -13.48 6.79 -8.77
CA GLN A 176 -13.65 5.70 -7.81
C GLN A 176 -15.11 5.55 -7.35
N VAL A 177 -15.52 4.30 -7.19
CA VAL A 177 -16.82 3.88 -6.66
C VAL A 177 -16.60 3.05 -5.41
N LEU A 178 -17.13 3.54 -4.28
CA LEU A 178 -17.06 2.87 -2.98
C LEU A 178 -18.47 2.49 -2.51
N CYS A 179 -18.65 1.29 -1.98
CA CYS A 179 -19.93 0.83 -1.46
C CYS A 179 -19.75 -0.02 -0.19
N ASP A 180 -20.39 0.39 0.90
CA ASP A 180 -20.43 -0.37 2.16
C ASP A 180 -21.83 -0.84 2.51
N LEU A 181 -22.00 -2.15 2.39
CA LEU A 181 -23.15 -2.87 2.90
C LEU A 181 -22.74 -3.66 4.13
N LYS A 182 -23.76 -4.08 4.90
CA LYS A 182 -23.58 -4.92 6.08
C LYS A 182 -22.79 -6.22 5.79
N ARG A 183 -22.97 -6.79 4.60
CA ARG A 183 -22.36 -8.06 4.17
C ARG A 183 -21.34 -7.93 3.05
N TRP A 184 -21.06 -6.72 2.58
CA TRP A 184 -20.24 -6.51 1.39
C TRP A 184 -19.55 -5.17 1.45
N HIS A 185 -18.25 -5.14 1.18
CA HIS A 185 -17.51 -3.93 0.88
C HIS A 185 -17.01 -4.04 -0.57
N PHE A 186 -17.06 -2.93 -1.28
CA PHE A 186 -16.66 -2.82 -2.67
C PHE A 186 -15.97 -1.49 -2.90
N ASP A 187 -14.80 -1.55 -3.51
CA ASP A 187 -14.00 -0.43 -3.96
C ASP A 187 -13.51 -0.73 -5.37
N ALA A 188 -13.91 0.06 -6.35
CA ALA A 188 -13.42 -0.03 -7.71
C ALA A 188 -12.96 1.35 -8.16
N TRP A 189 -11.81 1.40 -8.82
CA TRP A 189 -11.22 2.66 -9.23
C TRP A 189 -10.46 2.58 -10.54
N ILE A 190 -10.30 3.74 -11.15
CA ILE A 190 -9.35 3.99 -12.22
C ILE A 190 -8.44 5.14 -11.79
N ASN A 191 -7.15 4.85 -11.70
CA ASN A 191 -6.08 5.81 -11.48
C ASN A 191 -5.41 6.12 -12.81
N TRP A 192 -5.67 7.30 -13.33
CA TRP A 192 -5.12 7.80 -14.58
C TRP A 192 -3.77 8.46 -14.34
N GLN A 193 -2.71 7.87 -14.89
CA GLN A 193 -1.32 8.28 -14.62
C GLN A 193 -0.76 9.17 -15.73
N SER A 194 -1.16 8.95 -16.98
CA SER A 194 -0.77 9.75 -18.14
C SER A 194 -1.89 9.70 -19.18
N PHE A 195 -2.37 10.86 -19.64
CA PHE A 195 -3.24 10.96 -20.82
C PHE A 195 -2.41 11.31 -22.05
N ILE A 196 -2.97 11.12 -23.25
CA ILE A 196 -2.35 11.50 -24.52
C ILE A 196 -3.31 12.35 -25.36
N PHE A 197 -2.75 13.27 -26.14
CA PHE A 197 -3.42 13.93 -27.26
C PHE A 197 -2.86 13.44 -28.60
N GLU A 198 -3.58 13.73 -29.68
CA GLU A 198 -3.12 13.47 -31.04
C GLU A 198 -1.77 14.19 -31.29
N ALA A 199 -0.76 13.43 -31.74
CA ALA A 199 0.66 13.82 -31.92
C ALA A 199 1.58 13.82 -30.67
N ASP A 200 1.12 13.37 -29.50
CA ASP A 200 2.01 13.16 -28.35
C ASP A 200 2.95 11.95 -28.54
N THR A 201 4.19 12.06 -28.02
CA THR A 201 5.26 11.06 -28.20
C THR A 201 5.43 10.09 -27.02
N HIS A 202 4.51 10.12 -26.05
CA HIS A 202 4.48 9.22 -24.90
C HIS A 202 3.26 8.29 -24.89
N GLN A 203 3.32 7.19 -24.15
CA GLN A 203 2.20 6.26 -24.00
C GLN A 203 1.21 6.74 -22.94
N GLU A 204 -0.08 6.52 -23.18
CA GLU A 204 -1.12 6.61 -22.15
C GLU A 204 -0.85 5.54 -21.09
N ALA A 205 -1.15 5.85 -19.83
CA ALA A 205 -1.03 4.88 -18.75
C ALA A 205 -2.13 5.10 -17.72
N PHE A 206 -2.84 4.04 -17.40
CA PHE A 206 -3.81 4.01 -16.32
C PHE A 206 -3.83 2.66 -15.62
N THR A 207 -4.32 2.67 -14.39
CA THR A 207 -4.48 1.47 -13.57
C THR A 207 -5.93 1.36 -13.16
N VAL A 208 -6.55 0.21 -13.40
CA VAL A 208 -7.87 -0.15 -12.90
C VAL A 208 -7.68 -1.07 -11.71
N GLY A 209 -8.40 -0.80 -10.62
CA GLY A 209 -8.37 -1.62 -9.42
C GLY A 209 -9.75 -2.03 -8.95
N LEU A 210 -9.78 -3.16 -8.25
CA LEU A 210 -10.95 -3.70 -7.57
C LEU A 210 -10.50 -4.30 -6.23
N SER A 211 -11.22 -3.96 -5.17
CA SER A 211 -11.12 -4.59 -3.87
C SER A 211 -12.51 -4.85 -3.33
N SER A 212 -12.84 -6.13 -3.14
CA SER A 212 -14.12 -6.56 -2.63
C SER A 212 -13.95 -7.49 -1.44
N LEU A 213 -14.81 -7.32 -0.44
CA LEU A 213 -14.82 -8.14 0.76
C LEU A 213 -16.25 -8.62 1.05
N VAL A 214 -16.49 -9.91 0.84
CA VAL A 214 -17.75 -10.55 1.22
C VAL A 214 -17.67 -10.98 2.68
N LYS A 215 -18.64 -10.55 3.49
CA LYS A 215 -18.71 -10.82 4.94
C LYS A 215 -19.85 -11.80 5.19
N PHE A 216 -19.53 -13.04 5.58
CA PHE A 216 -20.56 -14.06 5.83
C PHE A 216 -21.33 -13.80 7.14
N ASN A 217 -20.72 -13.06 8.07
CA ASN A 217 -21.32 -12.63 9.31
C ASN A 217 -20.77 -11.27 9.77
N ARG A 218 -21.27 -10.77 10.90
CA ARG A 218 -20.85 -9.48 11.45
C ARG A 218 -19.37 -9.51 11.87
N PRO A 219 -18.55 -8.50 11.54
CA PRO A 219 -17.14 -8.43 11.96
C PRO A 219 -16.90 -8.53 13.47
N GLU A 220 -17.89 -8.16 14.27
CA GLU A 220 -17.83 -8.17 15.75
C GLU A 220 -18.14 -9.56 16.35
N SER A 221 -18.57 -10.52 15.52
CA SER A 221 -18.87 -11.89 15.97
C SER A 221 -17.63 -12.57 16.55
N ARG A 222 -17.80 -13.50 17.51
CA ARG A 222 -16.67 -14.24 18.11
C ARG A 222 -15.75 -14.84 17.05
N PHE A 223 -16.34 -15.49 16.05
CA PHE A 223 -15.66 -15.90 14.83
C PHE A 223 -16.28 -15.12 13.69
N HIS A 224 -15.49 -14.39 12.92
CA HIS A 224 -15.92 -13.70 11.71
C HIS A 224 -15.25 -14.31 10.49
N TYR A 225 -16.05 -14.62 9.47
CA TYR A 225 -15.62 -15.25 8.23
C TYR A 225 -15.83 -14.29 7.06
N TYR A 226 -14.85 -14.24 6.17
CA TYR A 226 -14.90 -13.36 5.01
C TYR A 226 -14.12 -13.95 3.83
N LEU A 227 -14.39 -13.41 2.64
CA LEU A 227 -13.77 -13.77 1.38
C LEU A 227 -13.37 -12.46 0.66
N PRO A 228 -12.06 -12.15 0.57
CA PRO A 228 -11.56 -11.07 -0.26
C PRO A 228 -11.44 -11.49 -1.74
N VAL A 229 -11.78 -10.57 -2.64
CA VAL A 229 -11.48 -10.65 -4.08
C VAL A 229 -10.83 -9.34 -4.48
N GLN A 230 -9.64 -9.39 -5.05
CA GLN A 230 -8.84 -8.21 -5.37
C GLN A 230 -8.24 -8.32 -6.77
N MET A 231 -8.12 -7.20 -7.46
CA MET A 231 -7.53 -7.15 -8.79
C MET A 231 -6.92 -5.79 -9.06
N THR A 232 -5.79 -5.76 -9.77
CA THR A 232 -5.17 -4.56 -10.30
C THR A 232 -4.75 -4.84 -11.73
N ILE A 233 -5.18 -4.00 -12.67
CA ILE A 233 -4.83 -4.07 -14.08
C ILE A 233 -4.15 -2.77 -14.44
N GLN A 234 -2.94 -2.83 -14.99
CA GLN A 234 -2.28 -1.67 -15.57
C GLN A 234 -2.27 -1.80 -17.07
N HIS A 235 -2.77 -0.76 -17.73
CA HIS A 235 -2.71 -0.60 -19.16
C HIS A 235 -1.69 0.50 -19.49
N ARG A 236 -0.87 0.24 -20.51
CA ARG A 236 0.01 1.24 -21.13
C ARG A 236 -0.10 1.11 -22.64
N GLY A 237 -0.38 2.20 -23.32
CA GLY A 237 -0.52 2.16 -24.78
C GLY A 237 -1.43 3.27 -25.28
N GLY A 238 -1.23 3.69 -26.52
CA GLY A 238 -2.10 4.66 -27.19
C GLY A 238 -2.41 4.17 -28.61
N GLU A 239 -3.61 4.47 -29.09
CA GLU A 239 -4.11 4.07 -30.42
C GLU A 239 -3.27 4.65 -31.59
N GLN A 240 -2.45 5.67 -31.34
CA GLN A 240 -1.83 6.52 -32.38
C GLN A 240 -0.30 6.43 -32.49
N ILE A 241 0.38 5.47 -31.85
CA ILE A 241 1.83 5.30 -32.02
C ILE A 241 2.09 4.28 -33.14
N VAL A 242 2.49 4.78 -34.31
CA VAL A 242 2.82 4.00 -35.53
C VAL A 242 4.22 3.37 -35.46
N ASP A 243 4.93 3.46 -34.33
CA ASP A 243 6.28 2.91 -34.18
C ASP A 243 6.31 1.59 -33.40
N ASN A 244 6.94 0.57 -34.01
CA ASN A 244 7.15 -0.78 -33.48
C ASN A 244 7.97 -0.85 -32.17
N ASP A 245 8.49 0.27 -31.66
CA ASP A 245 9.41 0.32 -30.51
C ASP A 245 8.70 0.46 -29.14
N ARG A 246 7.38 0.72 -29.10
CA ARG A 246 6.61 0.84 -27.83
C ARG A 246 5.25 0.12 -27.90
N PRO A 247 5.23 -1.22 -27.84
CA PRO A 247 3.99 -1.97 -27.91
C PRO A 247 3.07 -1.66 -26.73
N VAL A 248 1.76 -1.84 -26.95
CA VAL A 248 0.74 -1.83 -25.90
C VAL A 248 1.09 -2.91 -24.87
N GLN A 249 0.93 -2.58 -23.59
CA GLN A 249 1.17 -3.47 -22.46
C GLN A 249 -0.07 -3.52 -21.59
N THR A 250 -0.50 -4.72 -21.22
CA THR A 250 -1.61 -4.90 -20.28
C THR A 250 -1.25 -6.00 -19.31
N LEU A 251 -1.11 -5.61 -18.03
CA LEU A 251 -0.64 -6.46 -16.95
C LEU A 251 -1.72 -6.54 -15.88
N ALA A 252 -2.01 -7.73 -15.39
CA ALA A 252 -3.02 -7.97 -14.39
C ALA A 252 -2.46 -8.78 -13.21
N ASN A 253 -2.80 -8.37 -11.99
CA ASN A 253 -2.72 -9.19 -10.80
C ASN A 253 -4.11 -9.39 -10.22
N GLY A 254 -4.37 -10.58 -9.70
CA GLY A 254 -5.61 -10.94 -9.02
C GLY A 254 -5.36 -11.76 -7.77
N SER A 255 -6.28 -11.68 -6.82
CA SER A 255 -6.32 -12.49 -5.62
C SER A 255 -7.74 -12.92 -5.29
N VAL A 256 -7.89 -14.17 -4.87
CA VAL A 256 -9.10 -14.67 -4.19
C VAL A 256 -8.67 -15.40 -2.94
N GLY A 257 -9.20 -15.00 -1.79
CA GLY A 257 -8.81 -15.56 -0.51
C GLY A 257 -9.96 -16.03 0.36
N ALA A 258 -9.62 -16.57 1.51
CA ALA A 258 -10.56 -16.86 2.58
C ALA A 258 -9.92 -16.55 3.93
N GLY A 259 -10.66 -15.87 4.79
CA GLY A 259 -10.15 -15.44 6.08
C GLY A 259 -11.11 -15.70 7.23
N ILE A 260 -10.52 -15.98 8.38
CA ILE A 260 -11.21 -16.10 9.67
C ILE A 260 -10.58 -15.12 10.66
N VAL A 261 -11.44 -14.46 11.43
CA VAL A 261 -11.06 -13.66 12.59
C VAL A 261 -11.66 -14.30 13.83
N TRP A 262 -10.84 -14.60 14.82
CA TRP A 262 -11.28 -14.89 16.17
C TRP A 262 -11.13 -13.64 17.05
N ASN A 263 -12.25 -13.02 17.39
CA ASN A 263 -12.31 -11.91 18.36
C ASN A 263 -12.26 -12.48 19.79
N VAL A 264 -11.04 -12.70 20.27
CA VAL A 264 -10.76 -13.24 21.62
C VAL A 264 -11.21 -12.27 22.72
N ASN A 265 -11.11 -10.96 22.47
CA ASN A 265 -11.56 -9.87 23.35
C ASN A 265 -10.99 -9.92 24.78
N ARG A 266 -9.79 -10.50 24.99
CA ARG A 266 -9.09 -10.48 26.29
C ARG A 266 -8.26 -9.20 26.46
N LYS A 267 -7.69 -8.98 27.65
CA LYS A 267 -6.90 -7.76 27.94
C LYS A 267 -5.66 -7.65 27.04
N VAL A 268 -4.91 -8.74 26.89
CA VAL A 268 -3.70 -8.81 26.07
C VAL A 268 -4.02 -9.28 24.66
N LEU A 269 -4.52 -10.50 24.46
CA LEU A 269 -4.86 -10.96 23.11
C LEU A 269 -6.27 -10.53 22.72
N LYS A 270 -6.39 -9.58 21.78
CA LYS A 270 -7.67 -9.05 21.30
C LYS A 270 -8.25 -9.86 20.16
N ARG A 271 -7.42 -10.14 19.15
CA ARG A 271 -7.86 -10.73 17.90
C ARG A 271 -6.76 -11.64 17.35
N ILE A 272 -7.19 -12.75 16.78
CA ILE A 272 -6.38 -13.59 15.91
C ILE A 272 -7.03 -13.57 14.54
N ASN A 273 -6.26 -13.42 13.49
CA ASN A 273 -6.74 -13.55 12.12
C ASN A 273 -5.84 -14.51 11.36
N VAL A 274 -6.45 -15.34 10.52
CA VAL A 274 -5.76 -16.22 9.58
C VAL A 274 -6.43 -16.04 8.22
N GLU A 275 -5.63 -15.87 7.18
CA GLU A 275 -6.08 -15.66 5.81
C GLU A 275 -5.14 -16.40 4.86
N ALA A 276 -5.72 -16.99 3.83
CA ALA A 276 -5.01 -17.62 2.72
C ALA A 276 -5.59 -17.11 1.40
N ASP A 277 -4.70 -16.73 0.49
CA ASP A 277 -5.00 -16.08 -0.77
C ASP A 277 -4.32 -16.83 -1.92
N MET A 278 -5.11 -17.21 -2.93
CA MET A 278 -4.58 -17.64 -4.22
C MET A 278 -4.37 -16.41 -5.10
N LEU A 279 -3.18 -16.32 -5.68
CA LEU A 279 -2.73 -15.19 -6.48
C LEU A 279 -2.60 -15.60 -7.94
N GLY A 280 -2.93 -14.68 -8.84
CA GLY A 280 -2.74 -14.85 -10.28
C GLY A 280 -2.10 -13.61 -10.89
N TYR A 281 -1.19 -13.84 -11.83
CA TYR A 281 -0.59 -12.83 -12.69
C TYR A 281 -0.86 -13.19 -14.15
N TYR A 282 -1.13 -12.20 -14.98
CA TYR A 282 -1.30 -12.35 -16.42
C TYR A 282 -0.85 -11.11 -17.20
N GLN A 283 -0.11 -11.30 -18.29
CA GLN A 283 0.26 -10.29 -19.29
C GLN A 283 -0.49 -10.60 -20.58
N GLU A 284 -1.55 -9.83 -20.84
CA GLU A 284 -2.41 -9.99 -22.03
C GLU A 284 -1.71 -9.49 -23.30
N SER A 285 -0.91 -8.43 -23.17
CA SER A 285 -0.19 -7.82 -24.30
C SER A 285 1.14 -7.26 -23.84
N GLY A 286 2.12 -7.27 -24.75
CA GLY A 286 3.49 -6.85 -24.51
C GLY A 286 4.44 -8.00 -24.19
N LYS A 287 5.72 -7.66 -24.00
CA LYS A 287 6.80 -8.58 -23.57
C LYS A 287 7.63 -7.93 -22.46
N LEU A 288 6.99 -7.12 -21.62
CA LEU A 288 7.69 -6.39 -20.55
C LEU A 288 8.27 -7.39 -19.55
N TRP A 289 7.46 -8.39 -19.18
CA TRP A 289 7.83 -9.38 -18.18
C TRP A 289 8.26 -10.69 -18.81
N PRO A 290 9.14 -11.44 -18.11
CA PRO A 290 9.70 -12.70 -18.62
C PRO A 290 8.69 -13.85 -18.69
N PHE A 291 7.52 -13.70 -18.07
CA PHE A 291 6.46 -14.69 -18.04
C PHE A 291 5.15 -14.07 -18.52
N ASP A 292 4.31 -14.83 -19.23
CA ASP A 292 2.98 -14.35 -19.63
C ASP A 292 1.92 -14.57 -18.53
N LYS A 293 2.17 -15.50 -17.61
CA LYS A 293 1.28 -15.82 -16.49
C LYS A 293 2.03 -16.44 -15.33
N GLY A 294 1.47 -16.31 -14.15
CA GLY A 294 2.02 -16.90 -12.93
C GLY A 294 0.97 -17.08 -11.85
N VAL A 295 1.28 -17.92 -10.86
CA VAL A 295 0.38 -18.22 -9.74
C VAL A 295 1.15 -18.21 -8.43
N GLY A 296 0.48 -17.85 -7.35
CA GLY A 296 1.08 -17.84 -6.02
C GLY A 296 0.08 -18.22 -4.93
N LEU A 297 0.63 -18.58 -3.77
CA LEU A 297 -0.12 -18.77 -2.54
C LEU A 297 0.49 -17.86 -1.49
N TYR A 298 -0.36 -17.01 -0.90
CA TYR A 298 0.01 -16.14 0.21
C TYR A 298 -0.83 -16.51 1.42
N THR A 299 -0.18 -16.81 2.53
CA THR A 299 -0.85 -17.14 3.79
C THR A 299 -0.31 -16.24 4.89
N LYS A 300 -1.21 -15.76 5.75
CA LYS A 300 -0.84 -14.92 6.89
C LYS A 300 -1.66 -15.27 8.11
N ALA A 301 -1.03 -15.09 9.26
CA ALA A 301 -1.68 -14.98 10.55
C ALA A 301 -1.32 -13.64 11.19
N SER A 302 -2.28 -13.01 11.86
CA SER A 302 -2.03 -11.80 12.64
C SER A 302 -2.66 -11.88 14.03
N PHE A 303 -1.97 -11.25 14.99
CA PHE A 303 -2.32 -11.21 16.40
C PHE A 303 -2.35 -9.76 16.86
N ASP A 304 -3.51 -9.29 17.29
CA ASP A 304 -3.67 -7.98 17.89
C ASP A 304 -3.44 -8.08 19.41
N LEU A 305 -2.36 -7.46 19.88
CA LEU A 305 -1.88 -7.49 21.25
C LEU A 305 -2.08 -6.12 21.92
N GLY A 306 -2.91 -6.10 22.95
CA GLY A 306 -3.36 -4.89 23.62
C GLY A 306 -4.11 -4.00 22.63
N ASN A 307 -3.89 -2.69 22.73
CA ASN A 307 -4.55 -1.72 21.85
C ASN A 307 -3.63 -1.18 20.75
N ASN A 308 -2.33 -1.49 20.81
CA ASN A 308 -1.30 -0.75 20.08
C ASN A 308 -0.33 -1.64 19.31
N ILE A 309 -0.26 -2.94 19.59
CA ILE A 309 0.69 -3.83 18.96
C ILE A 309 -0.05 -4.82 18.07
N ARG A 310 0.48 -5.03 16.87
CA ARG A 310 0.09 -6.12 15.98
C ARG A 310 1.32 -6.89 15.56
N VAL A 311 1.24 -8.21 15.62
CA VAL A 311 2.24 -9.11 15.07
C VAL A 311 1.60 -9.86 13.92
N LYS A 312 2.22 -9.82 12.75
CA LYS A 312 1.77 -10.55 11.56
C LYS A 312 2.91 -11.42 11.07
N GLY A 313 2.64 -12.68 10.75
CA GLY A 313 3.61 -13.55 10.12
C GLY A 313 2.94 -14.40 9.06
N GLY A 314 3.71 -14.89 8.10
CA GLY A 314 3.15 -15.64 7.01
C GLY A 314 4.18 -16.26 6.10
N TYR A 315 3.66 -16.92 5.08
CA TYR A 315 4.42 -17.66 4.09
C TYR A 315 3.85 -17.40 2.70
N PHE A 316 4.76 -17.18 1.76
CA PHE A 316 4.49 -16.99 0.36
C PHE A 316 5.30 -18.00 -0.45
N VAL A 317 4.67 -18.55 -1.49
CA VAL A 317 5.33 -19.36 -2.52
C VAL A 317 4.66 -19.04 -3.85
N CYS A 318 5.43 -19.02 -4.93
CA CYS A 318 4.86 -18.86 -6.25
C CYS A 318 5.60 -19.64 -7.31
N LYS A 319 4.95 -19.73 -8.47
CA LYS A 319 5.53 -20.12 -9.75
C LYS A 319 5.25 -19.02 -10.76
N ASP A 320 6.30 -18.38 -11.23
CA ASP A 320 6.26 -17.32 -12.25
C ASP A 320 5.39 -16.09 -11.90
N PHE A 321 4.90 -15.97 -10.66
CA PHE A 321 4.08 -14.84 -10.25
C PHE A 321 4.92 -13.57 -10.16
N ILE A 322 4.48 -12.51 -10.81
CA ILE A 322 5.10 -11.20 -10.74
C ILE A 322 4.09 -10.23 -10.16
N SER A 323 4.54 -9.49 -9.14
CA SER A 323 3.75 -8.47 -8.48
C SER A 323 3.89 -7.13 -9.20
N LEU A 324 2.76 -6.49 -9.50
CA LEU A 324 2.67 -5.21 -10.20
C LEU A 324 3.00 -4.03 -9.28
N PHE A 325 2.42 -4.02 -8.08
CA PHE A 325 2.60 -2.94 -7.10
C PHE A 325 3.04 -3.43 -5.72
N GLY A 326 3.13 -4.74 -5.51
CA GLY A 326 3.60 -5.33 -4.27
C GLY A 326 5.12 -5.25 -4.13
N ILE A 327 5.61 -5.65 -2.95
CA ILE A 327 7.05 -5.70 -2.70
C ILE A 327 7.66 -6.92 -3.43
N PRO A 328 8.84 -6.80 -4.06
CA PRO A 328 9.43 -7.87 -4.88
C PRO A 328 9.71 -9.20 -4.16
N TYR A 329 9.75 -9.22 -2.82
CA TYR A 329 9.85 -10.46 -2.04
C TYR A 329 8.63 -11.40 -2.21
N PHE A 330 7.55 -10.92 -2.82
CA PHE A 330 6.37 -11.71 -3.18
C PHE A 330 6.25 -11.86 -4.70
N GLY A 331 7.35 -12.25 -5.36
CA GLY A 331 7.38 -12.46 -6.81
C GLY A 331 8.60 -13.24 -7.30
N ALA A 332 8.62 -13.52 -8.59
CA ALA A 332 9.61 -14.36 -9.28
C ALA A 332 10.66 -13.58 -10.08
N VAL A 333 10.70 -12.26 -9.94
CA VAL A 333 11.65 -11.39 -10.64
C VAL A 333 12.59 -10.68 -9.67
N SER A 334 13.83 -10.51 -10.11
CA SER A 334 14.81 -9.68 -9.41
C SER A 334 14.68 -8.23 -9.88
N MET A 335 14.56 -7.31 -8.93
CA MET A 335 14.63 -5.86 -9.17
C MET A 335 16.05 -5.31 -9.01
N LYS A 336 17.01 -6.14 -8.60
CA LYS A 336 18.43 -5.75 -8.45
C LYS A 336 19.24 -6.05 -9.72
N THR A 337 19.02 -7.23 -10.29
CA THR A 337 19.64 -7.71 -11.52
C THR A 337 18.58 -7.77 -12.61
N GLU A 338 18.75 -6.95 -13.65
CA GLU A 338 17.81 -6.83 -14.76
C GLU A 338 17.66 -8.15 -15.53
N GLY A 339 16.41 -8.50 -15.87
CA GLY A 339 16.07 -9.72 -16.60
C GLY A 339 16.30 -11.03 -15.84
N ALA A 340 16.74 -10.98 -14.57
CA ALA A 340 16.92 -12.16 -13.75
C ALA A 340 15.61 -12.61 -13.10
N VAL A 341 15.39 -13.93 -13.09
CA VAL A 341 14.19 -14.56 -12.55
C VAL A 341 14.55 -15.67 -11.56
N TYR A 342 13.63 -16.00 -10.68
CA TYR A 342 13.76 -17.05 -9.67
C TYR A 342 12.87 -18.24 -9.99
N ASP A 343 13.38 -19.45 -9.77
CA ASP A 343 12.63 -20.69 -9.86
C ASP A 343 11.98 -21.03 -8.52
N ASP A 344 10.64 -21.12 -8.53
CA ASP A 344 9.78 -21.43 -7.37
C ASP A 344 10.16 -20.69 -6.05
N PRO A 345 10.28 -19.34 -6.06
CA PRO A 345 10.74 -18.60 -4.90
C PRO A 345 9.73 -18.63 -3.77
N GLN A 346 10.26 -18.64 -2.54
CA GLN A 346 9.50 -18.69 -1.31
C GLN A 346 9.94 -17.57 -0.37
N THR A 347 9.01 -17.05 0.43
CA THR A 347 9.30 -16.04 1.44
C THR A 347 8.51 -16.30 2.70
N CYS A 348 9.20 -16.51 3.82
CA CYS A 348 8.62 -16.35 5.15
C CYS A 348 8.74 -14.90 5.57
N PHE A 349 7.70 -14.32 6.17
CA PHE A 349 7.76 -12.96 6.67
C PHE A 349 7.22 -12.84 8.09
N LEU A 350 7.74 -11.87 8.83
CA LEU A 350 7.30 -11.47 10.14
C LEU A 350 7.29 -9.94 10.20
N SER A 351 6.22 -9.39 10.75
CA SER A 351 6.01 -7.95 10.89
C SER A 351 5.51 -7.64 12.28
N VAL A 352 6.12 -6.65 12.91
CA VAL A 352 5.70 -6.14 14.22
C VAL A 352 5.38 -4.65 14.05
N GLU A 353 4.13 -4.30 14.33
CA GLU A 353 3.61 -2.96 14.23
C GLU A 353 3.26 -2.45 15.61
N TYR A 354 3.70 -1.24 15.93
CA TYR A 354 3.22 -0.44 17.05
C TYR A 354 2.51 0.79 16.50
N SER A 355 1.37 1.15 17.06
CA SER A 355 0.72 2.42 16.75
C SER A 355 -0.01 2.97 17.95
N ARG A 356 -0.13 4.30 18.03
CA ARG A 356 -0.89 4.98 19.07
C ARG A 356 -1.41 6.32 18.56
N THR A 357 -2.68 6.61 18.85
CA THR A 357 -3.28 7.91 18.61
C THR A 357 -3.08 8.84 19.81
N PHE A 358 -2.92 10.13 19.54
CA PHE A 358 -2.82 11.19 20.53
C PHE A 358 -3.85 12.27 20.17
N GLY A 359 -4.88 12.43 21.00
CA GLY A 359 -6.03 13.27 20.63
C GLY A 359 -6.73 12.77 19.37
N LYS A 360 -7.41 13.67 18.65
CA LYS A 360 -8.17 13.33 17.42
C LYS A 360 -7.33 13.34 16.14
N HIS A 361 -6.20 14.07 16.14
CA HIS A 361 -5.54 14.50 14.91
C HIS A 361 -4.07 14.04 14.79
N TYR A 362 -3.59 13.24 15.74
CA TYR A 362 -2.19 12.82 15.76
C TYR A 362 -2.09 11.32 15.97
N ALA A 363 -1.22 10.66 15.21
CA ALA A 363 -0.94 9.24 15.38
C ALA A 363 0.54 8.96 15.16
N PHE A 364 1.15 8.20 16.07
CA PHE A 364 2.49 7.68 15.91
C PHE A 364 2.41 6.20 15.54
N GLY A 365 3.31 5.73 14.70
CA GLY A 365 3.53 4.32 14.48
C GLY A 365 4.99 3.97 14.26
N ALA A 366 5.31 2.72 14.54
CA ALA A 366 6.59 2.11 14.24
C ALA A 366 6.34 0.70 13.70
N LYS A 367 7.10 0.29 12.69
CA LYS A 367 6.97 -1.03 12.06
C LYS A 367 8.34 -1.62 11.83
N GLY A 368 8.50 -2.90 12.14
CA GLY A 368 9.65 -3.69 11.75
C GLY A 368 9.19 -4.89 10.93
N ASP A 369 9.77 -5.08 9.75
CA ASP A 369 9.53 -6.24 8.90
C ASP A 369 10.79 -7.09 8.79
N LEU A 370 10.61 -8.39 8.74
CA LEU A 370 11.63 -9.39 8.50
C LEU A 370 11.16 -10.28 7.34
N TYR A 371 11.98 -10.41 6.32
CA TYR A 371 11.76 -11.29 5.18
C TYR A 371 12.87 -12.32 5.14
N TYR A 372 12.52 -13.59 5.31
CA TYR A 372 13.40 -14.71 5.05
C TYR A 372 13.06 -15.25 3.66
N SER A 373 13.85 -14.82 2.68
CA SER A 373 13.67 -15.17 1.28
C SER A 373 14.47 -16.42 0.95
N MET A 374 13.83 -17.33 0.23
CA MET A 374 14.36 -18.59 -0.29
C MET A 374 14.16 -18.57 -1.81
N PRO A 375 15.04 -17.86 -2.54
CA PRO A 375 14.87 -17.62 -3.98
C PRO A 375 15.14 -18.83 -4.88
N GLY A 376 15.70 -19.92 -4.34
CA GLY A 376 16.00 -21.11 -5.13
C GLY A 376 17.14 -20.87 -6.13
N THR A 377 16.91 -21.20 -7.40
CA THR A 377 17.87 -20.93 -8.47
C THR A 377 17.49 -19.65 -9.19
N MET A 378 18.44 -18.72 -9.29
CA MET A 378 18.28 -17.53 -10.11
C MET A 378 18.76 -17.82 -11.53
N LYS A 379 17.95 -17.53 -12.53
CA LYS A 379 18.33 -17.54 -13.94
C LYS A 379 18.57 -16.11 -14.39
N LEU A 380 19.81 -15.81 -14.80
CA LEU A 380 20.18 -14.50 -15.34
C LEU A 380 19.63 -14.30 -16.76
N ALA A 381 19.61 -13.05 -17.22
CA ALA A 381 19.25 -12.72 -18.61
C ALA A 381 20.14 -13.44 -19.65
N SER A 382 21.40 -13.75 -19.29
CA SER A 382 22.33 -14.55 -20.10
C SER A 382 21.93 -16.02 -20.23
N GLY A 383 20.98 -16.50 -19.43
CA GLY A 383 20.60 -17.90 -19.29
C GLY A 383 21.43 -18.68 -18.27
N GLU A 384 22.45 -18.07 -17.67
CA GLU A 384 23.24 -18.67 -16.59
C GLU A 384 22.38 -18.93 -15.35
N LEU A 385 22.59 -20.10 -14.73
CA LEU A 385 21.91 -20.51 -13.51
C LEU A 385 22.84 -20.30 -12.31
N VAL A 386 22.41 -19.43 -11.39
CA VAL A 386 23.12 -19.08 -10.17
C VAL A 386 22.32 -19.62 -8.98
N PRO A 387 22.85 -20.61 -8.23
CA PRO A 387 22.22 -21.04 -6.98
C PRO A 387 22.26 -19.91 -5.95
N GLU A 388 21.09 -19.48 -5.47
CA GLU A 388 20.99 -18.40 -4.49
C GLU A 388 20.72 -18.99 -3.09
N GLY A 389 21.49 -18.53 -2.11
CA GLY A 389 21.29 -18.90 -0.71
C GLY A 389 20.06 -18.21 -0.13
N SER A 390 19.44 -18.81 0.89
CA SER A 390 18.40 -18.15 1.66
C SER A 390 18.97 -16.96 2.43
N MET A 391 18.21 -15.87 2.48
CA MET A 391 18.68 -14.62 3.09
C MET A 391 17.62 -13.98 3.97
N THR A 392 18.07 -13.42 5.08
CA THR A 392 17.26 -12.60 5.98
C THR A 392 17.47 -11.13 5.64
N ASN A 393 16.37 -10.45 5.35
CA ASN A 393 16.33 -9.03 5.05
C ASN A 393 15.38 -8.38 6.06
N PHE A 394 15.68 -7.15 6.49
CA PHE A 394 14.82 -6.47 7.44
C PHE A 394 14.55 -5.03 7.01
N SER A 395 13.43 -4.50 7.48
CA SER A 395 13.16 -3.07 7.41
C SER A 395 12.64 -2.56 8.74
N PHE A 396 12.88 -1.28 9.00
CA PHE A 396 12.34 -0.59 10.15
C PHE A 396 11.83 0.78 9.73
N GLY A 397 10.69 1.19 10.26
CA GLY A 397 10.13 2.49 10.01
C GLY A 397 9.47 3.10 11.23
N VAL A 398 9.53 4.43 11.31
CA VAL A 398 8.79 5.25 12.26
C VAL A 398 8.04 6.34 11.51
N TYR A 399 6.84 6.64 11.99
CA TYR A 399 5.87 7.44 11.28
C TYR A 399 5.10 8.32 12.26
N LEU A 400 4.85 9.56 11.88
CA LEU A 400 3.97 10.49 12.59
C LEU A 400 2.97 11.06 11.61
N ARG A 401 1.68 10.74 11.80
CA ARG A 401 0.58 11.39 11.10
C ARG A 401 0.09 12.60 11.88
N VAL A 402 -0.08 13.72 11.18
CA VAL A 402 -0.68 14.96 11.69
C VAL A 402 -1.81 15.36 10.74
N ASN A 403 -3.05 15.41 11.22
CA ASN A 403 -4.24 15.77 10.42
C ASN A 403 -5.23 16.63 11.22
N PRO A 404 -4.88 17.87 11.64
CA PRO A 404 -5.83 18.79 12.24
C PRO A 404 -6.79 19.35 11.20
N ALA A 405 -8.02 19.62 11.65
CA ALA A 405 -9.07 20.27 10.88
C ALA A 405 -9.58 21.51 11.63
N PHE A 406 -9.64 22.65 10.95
CA PHE A 406 -10.07 23.92 11.51
C PHE A 406 -11.31 24.42 10.77
N LEU A 407 -12.42 24.59 11.50
CA LEU A 407 -13.62 25.20 10.93
C LEU A 407 -13.36 26.68 10.66
N ILE A 408 -13.47 27.09 9.41
CA ILE A 408 -13.33 28.49 9.00
C ILE A 408 -14.69 29.18 9.08
N LYS A 409 -15.73 28.54 8.51
CA LYS A 409 -17.07 29.11 8.45
C LYS A 409 -18.11 28.02 8.26
N LYS A 410 -19.30 28.23 8.85
CA LYS A 410 -20.50 27.46 8.53
C LYS A 410 -21.48 28.37 7.79
N PHE A 411 -21.70 28.09 6.52
CA PHE A 411 -22.71 28.72 5.69
C PHE A 411 -24.09 28.18 6.08
N LYS A 412 -25.11 29.04 6.02
CA LYS A 412 -26.48 28.67 6.34
C LYS A 412 -27.17 28.05 5.14
#